data_AF-A0A2S6A0D6-F1
#
_entry.id   AF-A0A2S6A0D6-F1
#
_cell.length_a   1.000
_cell.length_b   1.000
_cell.length_c   1.000
_cell.angle_alpha   90.00
_cell.angle_beta   90.00
_cell.angle_gamma   90.00
#
_symmetry.space_group_name_H-M   'P 1'
#
loop_
_entity.id
_entity.type
_entity.pdbx_description
1 polymer ?
#
loop_
_entity_poly.entity_id
_entity_poly.type
_entity_poly.pdbx_seq_one_letter_code
_entity_poly.pdbx_strand_id
1 'polypeptide(L)'
;MTDPANYSLQNDNFVAYNDPAALSAKDNGKQVIVSPYGTSKPIACHDNTAPLDDCWQRDDFGWFQLQKQELPQIGIAWVHVV
;
A
#
# COMPACT_ATOMS: atom_id res chain seq x y z
N MET A 1 -18.40 0.77 11.68
CA MET A 1 -18.28 1.71 10.55
C MET A 1 -17.03 2.53 10.81
N THR A 2 -15.96 2.25 10.09
CA THR A 2 -14.67 2.94 10.25
C THR A 2 -14.81 4.35 9.67
N ASP A 3 -14.55 5.35 10.50
CA ASP A 3 -14.69 6.76 10.11
C ASP A 3 -13.65 7.11 9.03
N PRO A 4 -14.07 7.64 7.85
CA PRO A 4 -13.16 7.99 6.76
C PRO A 4 -12.22 9.16 7.10
N ALA A 5 -12.41 9.86 8.22
CA ALA A 5 -11.45 10.87 8.71
C ALA A 5 -10.14 10.27 9.21
N ASN A 6 -10.11 8.97 9.52
CA ASN A 6 -8.92 8.29 10.05
C ASN A 6 -8.11 7.56 8.96
N TYR A 7 -8.33 7.86 7.68
CA TYR A 7 -7.60 7.24 6.58
C TYR A 7 -7.10 8.32 5.65
N SER A 8 -5.79 8.36 5.40
CA SER A 8 -5.22 9.33 4.45
C SER A 8 -4.67 8.63 3.22
N LEU A 9 -4.66 9.37 2.11
CA LEU A 9 -4.06 8.90 0.87
C LEU A 9 -2.56 8.80 1.02
N GLN A 10 -2.02 7.64 0.67
CA GLN A 10 -0.61 7.29 0.86
C GLN A 10 0.10 6.96 -0.46
N ASN A 11 -0.52 7.18 -1.63
CA ASN A 11 0.02 6.78 -2.95
C ASN A 11 1.51 7.11 -3.16
N ASP A 12 1.98 8.28 -2.72
CA ASP A 12 3.38 8.70 -2.87
C ASP A 12 4.38 7.85 -2.06
N ASN A 13 3.91 7.23 -0.97
CA ASN A 13 4.68 6.33 -0.11
C ASN A 13 4.69 4.89 -0.64
N PHE A 14 3.99 4.61 -1.74
CA PHE A 14 3.93 3.30 -2.36
C PHE A 14 4.66 3.25 -3.71
N VAL A 15 5.16 2.07 -4.04
CA VAL A 15 5.64 1.69 -5.37
C VAL A 15 4.97 0.40 -5.80
N ALA A 16 4.64 0.29 -7.08
CA ALA A 16 4.03 -0.94 -7.60
C ALA A 16 5.08 -2.06 -7.66
N TYR A 17 4.69 -3.30 -7.34
CA TYR A 17 5.63 -4.44 -7.31
C TYR A 17 6.34 -4.71 -8.65
N ASN A 18 5.70 -4.36 -9.76
CA ASN A 18 6.24 -4.52 -11.11
C ASN A 18 7.15 -3.35 -11.55
N ASP A 19 7.27 -2.31 -10.74
CA ASP A 19 8.19 -1.21 -10.99
C ASP A 19 9.60 -1.60 -10.50
N PRO A 20 10.67 -1.34 -11.28
CA PRO A 20 12.04 -1.57 -10.83
C PRO A 20 12.37 -0.89 -9.48
N ALA A 21 11.72 0.23 -9.16
CA ALA A 21 11.88 0.93 -7.89
C ALA A 21 11.41 0.11 -6.68
N ALA A 22 10.61 -0.95 -6.87
CA ALA A 22 10.19 -1.86 -5.80
C ALA A 22 11.40 -2.53 -5.11
N LEU A 23 12.47 -2.81 -5.85
CA LEU A 23 13.70 -3.40 -5.30
C LEU A 23 14.43 -2.48 -4.33
N SER A 24 14.25 -1.16 -4.49
CA SER A 24 14.86 -0.15 -3.64
C SER A 24 13.85 0.54 -2.71
N ALA A 25 12.61 0.03 -2.63
CA ALA A 25 11.53 0.66 -1.87
C ALA A 25 11.92 0.85 -0.40
N LYS A 26 12.45 -0.20 0.23
CA LYS A 26 12.94 -0.21 1.61
C LYS A 26 14.00 0.89 1.86
N ASP A 27 15.01 0.98 1.00
CA ASP A 27 16.08 2.00 1.11
C ASP A 27 15.55 3.43 0.91
N ASN A 28 14.47 3.60 0.15
CA ASN A 28 13.83 4.90 -0.09
C ASN A 28 12.73 5.23 0.94
N GLY A 29 12.53 4.40 1.97
CA GLY A 29 11.45 4.57 2.96
C GLY A 29 10.05 4.38 2.39
N LYS A 30 9.93 3.77 1.20
CA LYS A 30 8.67 3.45 0.52
C LYS A 30 8.24 2.01 0.80
N GLN A 31 6.98 1.74 0.56
CA GLN A 31 6.35 0.43 0.70
C GLN A 31 5.91 -0.08 -0.67
N VAL A 32 5.74 -1.39 -0.80
CA VAL A 32 5.37 -2.01 -2.07
C VAL A 32 3.89 -2.36 -2.08
N ILE A 33 3.17 -2.07 -3.16
CA ILE A 33 1.81 -2.58 -3.37
C ILE A 33 1.81 -3.69 -4.43
N VAL A 34 1.20 -4.81 -4.07
CA VAL A 34 1.00 -5.98 -4.92
C VAL A 34 -0.49 -6.10 -5.19
N SER A 35 -0.95 -5.37 -6.19
CA SER A 35 -2.33 -5.41 -6.68
C SER A 35 -2.36 -5.25 -8.20
N PRO A 36 -3.45 -5.65 -8.88
CA PRO A 36 -3.60 -5.42 -10.32
C PRO A 36 -3.53 -3.94 -10.74
N TYR A 37 -3.79 -3.04 -9.78
CA TYR A 37 -3.89 -1.60 -10.01
C TYR A 37 -2.61 -0.84 -9.63
N GLY A 38 -1.70 -1.46 -8.87
CA GLY A 38 -0.48 -0.82 -8.39
C GLY A 38 -0.77 0.51 -7.69
N THR A 39 -0.04 1.57 -8.05
CA THR A 39 -0.25 2.93 -7.53
C THR A 39 -1.21 3.77 -8.37
N SER A 40 -1.76 3.23 -9.46
CA SER A 40 -2.69 3.94 -10.36
C SER A 40 -4.07 4.18 -9.74
N LYS A 41 -4.38 3.52 -8.63
CA LYS A 41 -5.61 3.70 -7.87
C LYS A 41 -5.31 4.19 -6.44
N PRO A 42 -6.25 4.91 -5.79
CA PRO A 42 -6.06 5.42 -4.44
C PRO A 42 -5.72 4.32 -3.42
N ILE A 43 -4.68 4.57 -2.62
CA ILE A 43 -4.28 3.73 -1.50
C ILE A 43 -4.44 4.58 -0.24
N ALA A 44 -5.23 4.10 0.72
CA ALA A 44 -5.47 4.79 1.96
C ALA A 44 -5.11 3.90 3.13
N CYS A 45 -4.39 4.42 4.13
CA CYS A 45 -4.01 3.69 5.32
C CYS A 45 -4.51 4.42 6.56
N HIS A 46 -4.71 3.68 7.66
CA HIS A 46 -5.21 4.23 8.91
C HIS A 46 -4.23 5.25 9.50
N ASP A 47 -2.94 4.90 9.53
CA ASP A 47 -1.88 5.77 10.00
C ASP A 47 -1.19 6.50 8.85
N ASN A 48 -0.64 7.68 9.16
CA ASN A 48 0.18 8.48 8.24
C ASN A 48 1.67 8.43 8.55
N THR A 49 2.04 7.78 9.66
CA THR A 49 3.41 7.64 10.12
C THR A 49 3.83 6.18 9.96
N ALA A 50 4.99 5.97 9.35
CA ALA A 50 5.55 4.63 9.19
C ALA A 50 5.86 4.00 10.57
N PRO A 51 5.59 2.68 10.74
CA PRO A 51 5.02 1.78 9.75
C PRO A 51 3.52 2.03 9.56
N LEU A 52 3.10 2.14 8.30
CA LEU A 52 1.67 2.23 7.97
C LEU A 52 0.97 0.95 8.44
N ASP A 53 -0.29 1.08 8.82
CA ASP A 53 -1.14 -0.04 9.20
C ASP A 53 -2.55 0.09 8.61
N ASP A 54 -3.24 -1.05 8.53
CA ASP A 54 -4.57 -1.19 7.95
C ASP A 54 -4.71 -0.43 6.61
N CYS A 55 -3.94 -0.81 5.60
CA CYS A 55 -4.05 -0.20 4.28
C CYS A 55 -5.15 -0.82 3.42
N TRP A 56 -5.84 0.03 2.67
CA TRP A 56 -6.91 -0.29 1.74
C TRP A 56 -6.59 0.32 0.39
N GLN A 57 -7.08 -0.30 -0.67
CA GLN A 57 -7.04 0.27 -2.01
C GLN A 57 -8.44 0.37 -2.58
N ARG A 58 -8.67 1.41 -3.37
CA ARG A 58 -9.94 1.63 -4.07
C ARG A 58 -9.87 1.11 -5.49
N ASP A 59 -10.78 0.23 -5.88
CA ASP A 59 -11.00 -0.12 -7.28
C ASP A 59 -12.31 0.48 -7.82
N ASP A 60 -12.77 -0.04 -8.95
CA ASP A 60 -14.00 0.41 -9.61
C ASP A 60 -15.28 -0.07 -8.90
N PHE A 61 -15.19 -1.07 -8.03
CA PHE A 61 -16.29 -1.66 -7.25
C PHE A 61 -16.31 -1.25 -5.78
N GLY A 62 -15.21 -0.72 -5.23
CA GLY A 62 -15.19 -0.26 -3.84
C GLY A 62 -13.81 -0.11 -3.23
N TRP A 63 -13.75 -0.16 -1.90
CA TRP A 63 -12.50 -0.28 -1.15
C TRP A 63 -12.31 -1.73 -0.73
N PHE A 64 -11.10 -2.25 -0.89
CA PHE A 64 -10.71 -3.57 -0.40
C PHE A 64 -9.46 -3.48 0.46
N GLN A 65 -9.38 -4.37 1.43
CA GLN A 65 -8.29 -4.42 2.39
C GLN A 65 -7.06 -5.06 1.76
N LEU A 66 -5.89 -4.51 2.04
CA LEU A 66 -4.61 -5.09 1.67
C LEU A 66 -4.03 -5.87 2.85
N GLN A 67 -3.41 -7.01 2.57
CA GLN A 67 -2.71 -7.82 3.56
C GLN A 67 -1.27 -7.36 3.68
N LYS A 68 -0.84 -7.04 4.90
CA LYS A 68 0.55 -6.66 5.19
C LYS A 68 1.45 -7.90 5.17
N GLN A 69 2.54 -7.83 4.43
CA GLN A 69 3.58 -8.85 4.37
C GLN A 69 4.95 -8.18 4.47
N GLU A 70 5.83 -8.70 5.31
CA GLU A 70 7.22 -8.20 5.40
C GLU A 70 8.13 -9.12 4.59
N LEU A 71 8.82 -8.53 3.61
CA LEU A 71 9.72 -9.25 2.71
C LEU A 71 11.17 -8.77 2.93
N PRO A 72 12.13 -9.67 3.19
CA PRO A 72 13.51 -9.29 3.54
C PRO A 72 14.19 -8.36 2.51
N GLN A 73 13.89 -8.59 1.23
CA GLN A 73 14.52 -7.95 0.09
C GLN A 73 13.93 -6.59 -0.30
N ILE A 74 12.63 -6.34 -0.07
CA ILE A 74 11.93 -5.13 -0.53
C ILE A 74 11.21 -4.36 0.58
N GLY A 75 11.18 -4.89 1.81
CA GLY A 75 10.52 -4.27 2.96
C GLY A 75 9.04 -4.66 3.08
N ILE A 76 8.22 -3.72 3.55
CA ILE A 76 6.77 -3.94 3.74
C ILE A 76 6.08 -3.94 2.38
N ALA A 77 5.37 -5.03 2.09
CA ALA A 77 4.51 -5.21 0.94
C ALA A 77 3.04 -5.33 1.38
N TRP A 78 2.15 -4.69 0.63
CA TRP A 78 0.71 -4.73 0.84
C TRP A 78 0.05 -5.45 -0.33
N VAL A 79 -0.50 -6.62 -0.04
CA VAL A 79 -0.93 -7.59 -1.06
C VAL A 79 -2.44 -7.67 -1.11
N HIS A 80 -2.98 -7.57 -2.32
CA HIS A 80 -4.37 -7.93 -2.56
C HIS A 80 -4.50 -9.46 -2.57
N VAL A 81 -5.21 -10.01 -1.59
CA VAL A 81 -5.53 -11.44 -1.51
C VAL A 81 -7.00 -11.61 -1.86
N VAL A 82 -7.28 -12.45 -2.87
CA VAL A 82 -8.63 -12.83 -3.32
C VAL A 82 -9.08 -14.14 -2.67
#